data_AF-A0AAE2CG88-F1
#
_entry.id   AF-A0AAE2CG88-F1
#
_cell.length_a   1.000
_cell.length_b   1.000
_cell.length_c   1.000
_cell.angle_alpha   90.00
_cell.angle_beta   90.00
_cell.angle_gamma   90.00
#
_symmetry.space_group_name_H-M   'P 1'
#
loop_
_entity.id
_entity.type
_entity.pdbx_description
1 polymer ?
#
loop_
_entity_poly.entity_id
_entity_poly.type
_entity_poly.pdbx_seq_one_letter_code
_entity_poly.pdbx_strand_id
1 'polypeptide(L)'
;MELLSVALSIAFVALTVLFIGRWRSGSGANLPPGTFGWPIIGESIEFLFGTPEKFVGDRMKKYSPDIFKTKILGEKTAVICGPNGHKFLFSNEQKYFTAFRPHPMQHLFRSYQNKAAPAPAPPSQTQSSDETKAIRQPGFLKPEALMRFLARMDVVTQQQLQDNFSGKSVVEVYPLAKTITLSLACQFFLGINNPERIARLVKYFDDVTVGMHSIMLNVPGTIFYRANKAAAAIRKELLSVITEKKQAMASGAPLQDILSHMIVIKDPSGKIHAGS
;
A
#
# COMPACT_ATOMS: atom_id res chain seq x y z
N MET A 1 -23.77 3.23 -46.65
CA MET A 1 -23.59 2.24 -45.56
C MET A 1 -22.36 1.38 -45.82
N GLU A 2 -22.31 0.67 -46.96
CA GLU A 2 -21.17 -0.16 -47.41
C GLU A 2 -19.80 0.53 -47.34
N LEU A 3 -19.64 1.70 -47.99
CA LEU A 3 -18.38 2.47 -48.00
C LEU A 3 -17.88 2.88 -46.61
N LEU A 4 -18.81 3.18 -45.69
CA LEU A 4 -18.47 3.60 -44.32
C LEU A 4 -18.03 2.40 -43.48
N SER A 5 -18.65 1.23 -43.69
CA SER A 5 -18.25 -0.02 -43.04
C SER A 5 -16.87 -0.50 -43.50
N VAL A 6 -16.57 -0.43 -44.80
CA VAL A 6 -15.26 -0.78 -45.36
C VAL A 6 -14.17 0.16 -44.84
N ALA A 7 -14.45 1.47 -44.77
CA ALA A 7 -13.52 2.45 -44.21
C ALA A 7 -13.21 2.19 -42.73
N LEU A 8 -14.22 1.83 -41.92
CA LEU A 8 -14.03 1.47 -40.51
C LEU A 8 -13.21 0.18 -40.34
N SER A 9 -13.44 -0.84 -41.18
CA SER A 9 -12.66 -2.07 -41.15
C SER A 9 -11.20 -1.84 -41.52
N ILE A 10 -10.92 -1.06 -42.56
CA ILE A 10 -9.55 -0.69 -42.96
C ILE A 10 -8.87 0.12 -41.86
N ALA A 11 -9.57 1.09 -41.26
CA ALA A 11 -9.05 1.86 -40.14
C ALA A 11 -8.73 0.97 -38.94
N PHE A 12 -9.57 -0.01 -38.62
CA PHE A 12 -9.33 -0.97 -37.53
C PHE A 12 -8.12 -1.88 -37.82
N VAL A 13 -7.97 -2.38 -39.05
CA VAL A 13 -6.81 -3.18 -39.46
C VAL A 13 -5.54 -2.33 -39.44
N ALA A 14 -5.58 -1.09 -39.94
CA ALA A 14 -4.45 -0.18 -39.89
C ALA A 14 -4.07 0.17 -38.44
N LEU A 15 -5.05 0.42 -37.56
CA LEU A 15 -4.80 0.68 -36.15
C LEU A 15 -4.17 -0.54 -35.47
N THR A 16 -4.69 -1.74 -35.72
CA THR A 16 -4.14 -2.98 -35.14
C THR A 16 -2.73 -3.27 -35.65
N VAL A 17 -2.46 -3.09 -36.95
CA VAL A 17 -1.10 -3.26 -37.53
C VAL A 17 -0.13 -2.22 -36.99
N LEU A 18 -0.51 -0.94 -36.90
CA LEU A 18 0.32 0.11 -36.30
C LEU A 18 0.56 -0.13 -34.80
N PHE A 19 -0.44 -0.64 -34.11
CA PHE A 19 -0.36 -1.01 -32.70
C PHE A 19 0.59 -2.21 -32.49
N ILE A 20 0.51 -3.24 -33.34
CA ILE A 20 1.43 -4.40 -33.34
C ILE A 20 2.85 -4.01 -33.78
N GLY A 21 3.00 -3.10 -34.74
CA GLY A 21 4.30 -2.59 -35.19
C GLY A 21 5.03 -1.81 -34.10
N ARG A 22 4.33 -0.92 -33.39
CA ARG A 22 4.87 -0.24 -32.19
C ARG A 22 5.14 -1.22 -31.05
N TRP A 23 4.40 -2.32 -30.97
CA TRP A 23 4.59 -3.37 -29.95
C TRP A 23 5.90 -4.14 -30.12
N ARG A 24 6.36 -4.34 -31.36
CA ARG A 24 7.62 -5.05 -31.65
C ARG A 24 8.87 -4.17 -31.59
N SER A 25 8.73 -2.84 -31.65
CA SER A 25 9.85 -1.89 -31.71
C SER A 25 10.51 -1.60 -30.35
N GLY A 26 10.75 -2.64 -29.55
CA GLY A 26 11.46 -2.56 -28.27
C GLY A 26 12.82 -3.24 -28.32
N SER A 27 13.64 -2.96 -29.34
CA SER A 27 15.01 -3.46 -29.46
C SER A 27 15.96 -2.27 -29.42
N GLY A 28 16.72 -2.12 -28.33
CA GLY A 28 17.67 -1.02 -28.18
C GLY A 28 18.31 -0.86 -26.80
N ALA A 29 17.92 -1.64 -25.79
CA ALA A 29 18.54 -1.61 -24.47
C ALA A 29 18.80 -3.02 -23.95
N ASN A 30 19.91 -3.20 -23.22
CA ASN A 30 20.27 -4.40 -22.47
C ASN A 30 19.29 -4.61 -21.29
N LEU A 31 18.04 -4.93 -21.60
CA LEU A 31 16.99 -5.20 -20.63
C LEU A 31 17.01 -6.67 -20.21
N PRO A 32 16.52 -6.99 -18.99
CA PRO A 32 16.32 -8.37 -18.58
C PRO A 32 15.47 -9.18 -19.59
N PRO A 33 15.63 -10.51 -19.65
CA PRO A 33 14.78 -11.37 -20.46
C PRO A 33 13.32 -11.26 -19.99
N GLY A 34 12.35 -11.43 -20.88
CA GLY A 34 10.93 -11.34 -20.53
C GLY A 34 10.07 -10.62 -21.57
N THR A 35 8.79 -10.45 -21.25
CA THR A 35 7.80 -9.81 -22.13
C THR A 35 7.05 -8.72 -21.38
N PHE A 36 6.71 -7.63 -22.05
CA PHE A 36 5.82 -6.61 -21.48
C PHE A 36 4.33 -6.97 -21.63
N GLY A 37 3.99 -8.15 -22.17
CA GLY A 37 2.60 -8.58 -22.34
C GLY A 37 1.79 -7.63 -23.23
N TRP A 38 0.51 -7.45 -22.90
CA TRP A 38 -0.42 -6.60 -23.65
C TRP A 38 -0.03 -5.11 -23.58
N PRO A 39 -0.22 -4.30 -24.63
CA PRO A 39 0.34 -2.95 -24.67
C PRO A 39 -0.13 -2.00 -23.56
N ILE A 40 -1.38 -2.10 -23.11
CA ILE A 40 -1.95 -1.24 -22.06
C ILE A 40 -1.77 -1.89 -20.68
N ILE A 41 -2.39 -3.05 -20.47
CA ILE A 41 -2.47 -3.72 -19.16
C ILE A 41 -1.27 -4.62 -18.85
N GLY A 42 -0.41 -4.89 -19.84
CA GLY A 42 0.72 -5.80 -19.66
C GLY A 42 0.29 -7.22 -19.31
N GLU A 43 0.88 -7.75 -18.26
CA GLU A 43 0.55 -9.04 -17.65
C GLU A 43 -0.24 -8.85 -16.33
N SER A 44 -0.80 -7.65 -16.08
CA SER A 44 -1.45 -7.31 -14.81
C SER A 44 -2.64 -8.18 -14.46
N ILE A 45 -3.40 -8.66 -15.44
CA ILE A 45 -4.58 -9.52 -15.18
C ILE A 45 -4.13 -10.86 -14.58
N GLU A 46 -3.13 -11.49 -15.21
CA GLU A 46 -2.57 -12.75 -14.70
C GLU A 46 -1.92 -12.55 -13.33
N PHE A 47 -1.24 -11.43 -13.13
CA PHE A 47 -0.62 -11.09 -11.85
C PHE A 47 -1.64 -10.85 -10.73
N LEU A 48 -2.72 -10.12 -11.00
CA LEU A 48 -3.71 -9.70 -9.98
C LEU A 48 -4.78 -10.74 -9.68
N PHE A 49 -5.24 -11.46 -10.71
CA PHE A 49 -6.35 -12.40 -10.60
C PHE A 49 -5.91 -13.86 -10.67
N GLY A 50 -4.62 -14.11 -10.91
CA GLY A 50 -4.01 -15.43 -10.79
C GLY A 50 -3.38 -15.66 -9.41
N THR A 51 -2.34 -16.49 -9.38
CA THR A 51 -1.53 -16.76 -8.19
C THR A 51 -0.19 -16.05 -8.37
N PRO A 52 0.13 -14.99 -7.59
CA PRO A 52 1.37 -14.23 -7.76
C PRO A 52 2.64 -15.10 -7.68
N GLU A 53 2.66 -16.11 -6.81
CA GLU A 53 3.78 -17.04 -6.66
C GLU A 53 3.99 -17.88 -7.92
N LYS A 54 2.89 -18.35 -8.52
CA LYS A 54 2.93 -19.08 -9.79
C LYS A 54 3.36 -18.17 -10.93
N PHE A 55 2.80 -16.96 -11.01
CA PHE A 55 3.17 -15.95 -12.00
C PHE A 55 4.68 -15.70 -12.03
N VAL A 56 5.28 -15.50 -10.85
CA VAL A 56 6.72 -15.28 -10.69
C VAL A 56 7.48 -16.56 -11.01
N GLY A 57 7.08 -17.71 -10.45
CA GLY A 57 7.75 -18.99 -10.65
C GLY A 57 7.80 -19.45 -12.12
N ASP A 58 6.72 -19.26 -12.87
CA ASP A 58 6.65 -19.61 -14.29
C ASP A 58 7.57 -18.72 -15.13
N ARG A 59 7.68 -17.43 -14.78
CA ARG A 59 8.59 -16.48 -15.44
C ARG A 59 10.05 -16.71 -15.08
N MET A 60 10.33 -17.09 -13.85
CA MET A 60 11.65 -17.53 -13.43
C MET A 60 12.13 -18.73 -14.26
N LYS A 61 11.27 -19.74 -14.43
CA LYS A 61 11.57 -20.93 -15.25
C LYS A 61 11.73 -20.61 -16.73
N LYS A 62 10.89 -19.72 -17.26
CA LYS A 62 10.83 -19.40 -18.70
C LYS A 62 11.92 -18.43 -19.16
N TYR A 63 12.28 -17.44 -18.34
CA TYR A 63 13.13 -16.33 -18.74
C TYR A 63 14.48 -16.32 -18.03
N SER A 64 14.48 -16.32 -16.69
CA SER A 64 15.70 -16.37 -15.88
C SER A 64 15.34 -16.54 -14.40
N PRO A 65 16.06 -17.39 -13.64
CA PRO A 65 15.83 -17.57 -12.21
C PRO A 65 16.19 -16.34 -11.37
N ASP A 66 16.97 -15.40 -11.91
CA ASP A 66 17.51 -14.27 -11.15
C ASP A 66 16.78 -12.95 -11.45
N ILE A 67 16.42 -12.71 -12.72
CA ILE A 67 15.79 -11.44 -13.11
C ILE A 67 15.01 -11.55 -14.42
N PHE A 68 13.80 -11.01 -14.46
CA PHE A 68 13.03 -10.89 -15.70
C PHE A 68 12.30 -9.56 -15.80
N LYS A 69 11.90 -9.17 -17.02
CA LYS A 69 11.05 -8.00 -17.28
C LYS A 69 9.59 -8.40 -17.49
N THR A 70 8.69 -7.57 -16.98
CA THR A 70 7.24 -7.67 -17.18
C THR A 70 6.63 -6.27 -17.24
N LYS A 71 5.32 -6.17 -17.52
CA LYS A 71 4.55 -4.96 -17.29
C LYS A 71 3.38 -5.29 -16.36
N ILE A 72 3.37 -4.76 -15.15
CA ILE A 72 2.31 -4.99 -14.16
C ILE A 72 1.85 -3.65 -13.56
N LEU A 73 0.56 -3.53 -13.28
CA LEU A 73 -0.07 -2.32 -12.75
C LEU A 73 0.20 -1.05 -13.58
N GLY A 74 0.36 -1.21 -14.89
CA GLY A 74 0.66 -0.12 -15.83
C GLY A 74 2.16 0.18 -15.99
N GLU A 75 3.01 -0.36 -15.12
CA GLU A 75 4.44 -0.06 -15.06
C GLU A 75 5.28 -1.13 -15.75
N LYS A 76 6.32 -0.69 -16.47
CA LYS A 76 7.38 -1.60 -16.94
C LYS A 76 8.25 -1.96 -15.72
N THR A 77 8.35 -3.24 -15.42
CA THR A 77 8.94 -3.73 -14.16
C THR A 77 10.04 -4.73 -14.45
N ALA A 78 11.20 -4.55 -13.81
CA ALA A 78 12.19 -5.62 -13.65
C ALA A 78 11.93 -6.31 -12.31
N VAL A 79 11.68 -7.62 -12.34
CA VAL A 79 11.47 -8.46 -11.16
C VAL A 79 12.79 -9.12 -10.82
N ILE A 80 13.39 -8.68 -9.73
CA ILE A 80 14.64 -9.24 -9.18
C ILE A 80 14.26 -10.37 -8.22
N CYS A 81 14.82 -11.56 -8.44
CA CYS A 81 14.44 -12.78 -7.76
C CYS A 81 15.57 -13.30 -6.85
N GLY A 82 15.17 -14.14 -5.89
CA GLY A 82 16.08 -14.90 -5.05
C GLY A 82 16.84 -14.09 -3.99
N PRO A 83 17.52 -14.78 -3.06
CA PRO A 83 18.16 -14.12 -1.91
C PRO A 83 19.23 -13.09 -2.30
N ASN A 84 20.05 -13.40 -3.32
CA ASN A 84 21.11 -12.50 -3.78
C ASN A 84 20.54 -11.22 -4.40
N GLY A 85 19.49 -11.36 -5.20
CA GLY A 85 18.79 -10.23 -5.81
C GLY A 85 18.11 -9.35 -4.77
N HIS A 86 17.43 -9.94 -3.79
CA HIS A 86 16.83 -9.19 -2.68
C HIS A 86 17.88 -8.47 -1.84
N LYS A 87 19.01 -9.12 -1.52
CA LYS A 87 20.13 -8.48 -0.84
C LYS A 87 20.65 -7.27 -1.63
N PHE A 88 20.85 -7.42 -2.94
CA PHE A 88 21.26 -6.32 -3.80
C PHE A 88 20.26 -5.15 -3.77
N LEU A 89 18.96 -5.44 -3.85
CA LEU A 89 17.90 -4.42 -3.80
C LEU A 89 17.93 -3.65 -2.46
N PHE A 90 17.92 -4.36 -1.33
CA PHE A 90 17.83 -3.74 0.01
C PHE A 90 19.13 -3.10 0.48
N SER A 91 20.31 -3.60 0.05
CA SER A 91 21.60 -2.98 0.39
C SER A 91 21.91 -1.73 -0.42
N ASN A 92 21.14 -1.41 -1.46
CA ASN A 92 21.35 -0.25 -2.32
C ASN A 92 20.12 0.69 -2.37
N GLU A 93 19.26 0.62 -1.35
CA GLU A 93 18.18 1.59 -1.18
C GLU A 93 18.75 3.02 -1.07
N GLN A 94 18.07 4.00 -1.66
CA GLN A 94 18.49 5.40 -1.77
C GLN A 94 19.75 5.67 -2.61
N LYS A 95 20.50 4.63 -2.99
CA LYS A 95 21.65 4.72 -3.91
C LYS A 95 21.26 4.45 -5.36
N TYR A 96 20.64 3.29 -5.61
CA TYR A 96 20.19 2.87 -6.94
C TYR A 96 18.66 2.73 -7.04
N PHE A 97 17.99 2.55 -5.89
CA PHE A 97 16.57 2.29 -5.83
C PHE A 97 15.87 3.29 -4.93
N THR A 98 14.68 3.71 -5.34
CA THR A 98 13.77 4.49 -4.50
C THR A 98 12.46 3.73 -4.32
N ALA A 99 11.84 3.88 -3.16
CA ALA A 99 10.58 3.22 -2.86
C ALA A 99 9.48 3.73 -3.81
N PHE A 100 8.93 2.82 -4.60
CA PHE A 100 7.77 3.07 -5.44
C PHE A 100 6.54 2.37 -4.85
N ARG A 101 5.37 3.02 -4.96
CA ARG A 101 4.07 2.42 -4.65
C ARG A 101 3.20 2.45 -5.89
N PRO A 102 2.32 1.47 -6.14
CA PRO A 102 1.39 1.53 -7.26
C PRO A 102 0.53 2.80 -7.25
N HIS A 103 0.19 3.33 -8.43
CA HIS A 103 -0.66 4.52 -8.57
C HIS A 103 -1.97 4.48 -7.76
N PRO A 104 -2.74 3.37 -7.73
CA PRO A 104 -3.97 3.29 -6.93
C PRO A 104 -3.68 3.49 -5.44
N MET A 105 -2.61 2.90 -4.93
CA MET A 105 -2.16 3.05 -3.55
C MET A 105 -1.75 4.50 -3.24
N GLN A 106 -0.96 5.12 -4.11
CA GLN A 106 -0.56 6.52 -3.94
C GLN A 106 -1.78 7.46 -3.94
N HIS A 107 -2.79 7.19 -4.78
CA HIS A 107 -4.03 7.96 -4.79
C HIS A 107 -4.83 7.79 -3.49
N LEU A 108 -5.05 6.53 -3.06
CA LEU A 108 -5.78 6.24 -1.82
C LEU A 108 -5.07 6.81 -0.59
N PHE A 109 -3.75 6.87 -0.59
CA PHE A 109 -2.98 7.45 0.51
C PHE A 109 -2.63 8.92 0.33
N ARG A 110 -3.11 9.56 -0.74
CA ARG A 110 -2.81 10.97 -1.09
C ARG A 110 -1.31 11.28 -1.18
N SER A 111 -0.49 10.28 -1.47
CA SER A 111 0.98 10.42 -1.55
C SER A 111 1.43 11.39 -2.64
N TYR A 112 0.65 11.57 -3.72
CA TYR A 112 0.90 12.59 -4.75
C TYR A 112 0.75 14.03 -4.26
N GLN A 113 -0.06 14.27 -3.23
CA GLN A 113 -0.35 15.62 -2.72
C GLN A 113 0.81 16.16 -1.86
N ASN A 114 1.79 15.32 -1.53
CA ASN A 114 3.02 15.69 -0.82
C ASN A 114 4.15 16.19 -1.74
N LYS A 115 3.88 16.51 -3.02
CA LYS A 115 4.86 17.09 -3.96
C LYS A 115 5.43 18.46 -3.53
N ALA A 116 4.94 19.05 -2.44
CA ALA A 116 5.52 20.25 -1.83
C ALA A 116 6.80 19.96 -1.01
N ALA A 117 7.15 18.69 -0.75
CA ALA A 117 8.48 18.34 -0.28
C ALA A 117 9.39 18.14 -1.51
N PRO A 118 10.50 18.89 -1.64
CA PRO A 118 11.51 18.59 -2.64
C PRO A 118 11.92 17.12 -2.52
N ALA A 119 12.16 16.46 -3.65
CA ALA A 119 12.89 15.19 -3.62
C ALA A 119 14.15 15.40 -2.75
N PRO A 120 14.44 14.54 -1.77
CA PRO A 120 15.69 14.66 -1.03
C PRO A 120 16.82 14.67 -2.06
N ALA A 121 17.62 15.74 -2.05
CA ALA A 121 18.80 15.83 -2.88
C ALA A 121 19.65 14.56 -2.67
N PRO A 122 20.28 14.01 -3.72
CA PRO A 122 21.20 12.90 -3.53
C PRO A 122 22.22 13.30 -2.45
N PRO A 123 22.46 12.46 -1.43
CA PRO A 123 23.37 12.84 -0.36
C PRO A 123 24.75 13.11 -0.98
N SER A 124 25.20 14.35 -0.84
CA SER A 124 26.60 14.71 -1.07
C SER A 124 27.46 13.84 -0.15
N GLN A 125 28.52 13.25 -0.71
CA GLN A 125 29.42 12.29 -0.06
C GLN A 125 30.28 12.89 1.09
N THR A 126 29.82 13.95 1.74
CA THR A 126 30.55 14.66 2.81
C THR A 126 29.76 14.82 4.10
N GLN A 127 28.71 14.02 4.34
CA GLN A 127 28.10 13.87 5.67
C GLN A 127 28.41 12.49 6.28
N SER A 128 29.71 12.21 6.41
CA SER A 128 30.27 11.04 7.10
C SER A 128 30.40 11.26 8.61
N SER A 129 29.34 11.73 9.28
CA SER A 129 29.35 11.83 10.75
C SER A 129 27.97 11.79 11.43
N ASP A 130 26.97 11.15 10.80
CA ASP A 130 25.67 10.93 11.46
C ASP A 130 24.97 9.63 10.99
N GLU A 131 25.75 8.65 10.51
CA GLU A 131 25.29 7.28 10.21
C GLU A 131 24.83 6.51 11.47
N THR A 132 24.85 7.16 12.64
CA THR A 132 24.20 6.73 13.87
C THR A 132 22.90 7.49 14.14
N LYS A 133 22.20 7.98 13.11
CA LYS A 133 20.73 7.91 13.11
C LYS A 133 20.30 6.45 12.92
N ALA A 134 20.79 5.59 13.82
CA ALA A 134 20.12 4.38 14.20
C ALA A 134 18.65 4.75 14.29
N ILE A 135 17.85 4.08 13.46
CA ILE A 135 16.40 4.09 13.47
C ILE A 135 15.97 4.28 14.92
N ARG A 136 15.71 5.52 15.34
CA ARG A 136 15.19 5.77 16.68
C ARG A 136 13.80 5.24 16.55
N GLN A 137 13.65 3.94 16.88
CA GLN A 137 12.37 3.30 16.98
C GLN A 137 11.52 4.31 17.75
N PRO A 138 10.44 4.81 17.12
CA PRO A 138 9.60 5.78 17.79
C PRO A 138 9.31 5.25 19.20
N GLY A 139 9.29 6.11 20.21
CA GLY A 139 9.23 5.65 21.62
C GLY A 139 8.12 4.62 21.91
N PHE A 140 7.08 4.57 21.06
CA PHE A 140 5.99 3.60 21.09
C PHE A 140 6.33 2.18 20.59
N LEU A 141 7.43 1.97 19.86
CA LEU A 141 7.93 0.63 19.47
C LEU A 141 8.95 0.07 20.46
N LYS A 142 9.24 0.80 21.54
CA LYS A 142 10.12 0.29 22.60
C LYS A 142 9.47 -0.90 23.32
N PRO A 143 10.26 -1.86 23.82
CA PRO A 143 9.76 -3.01 24.55
C PRO A 143 8.79 -2.65 25.68
N GLU A 144 9.06 -1.58 26.43
CA GLU A 144 8.22 -1.15 27.56
C GLU A 144 6.85 -0.66 27.11
N ALA A 145 6.78 0.02 25.97
CA ALA A 145 5.51 0.42 25.37
C ALA A 145 4.75 -0.82 24.92
N LEU A 146 5.40 -1.74 24.22
CA LEU A 146 4.81 -2.99 23.74
C LEU A 146 4.22 -3.83 24.89
N MET A 147 4.92 -3.94 26.02
CA MET A 147 4.45 -4.69 27.21
C MET A 147 3.12 -4.17 27.76
N ARG A 148 2.91 -2.85 27.79
CA ARG A 148 1.63 -2.26 28.22
C ARG A 148 0.49 -2.62 27.28
N PHE A 149 0.80 -2.76 26.00
CA PHE A 149 -0.19 -3.15 25.00
C PHE A 149 -0.47 -4.65 25.00
N LEU A 150 0.49 -5.50 25.35
CA LEU A 150 0.29 -6.96 25.43
C LEU A 150 -0.85 -7.33 26.39
N ALA A 151 -0.88 -6.76 27.60
CA ALA A 151 -1.95 -7.02 28.56
C ALA A 151 -3.33 -6.68 27.99
N ARG A 152 -3.41 -5.57 27.25
CA ARG A 152 -4.65 -5.13 26.60
C ARG A 152 -5.03 -6.00 25.40
N MET A 153 -4.03 -6.42 24.61
CA MET A 153 -4.23 -7.34 23.49
C MET A 153 -4.79 -8.68 23.96
N ASP A 154 -4.29 -9.19 25.09
CA ASP A 154 -4.75 -10.45 25.69
C ASP A 154 -6.24 -10.37 26.06
N VAL A 155 -6.64 -9.35 26.83
CA VAL A 155 -8.04 -9.13 27.22
C VAL A 155 -8.96 -9.03 25.99
N VAL A 156 -8.61 -8.21 25.01
CA VAL A 156 -9.43 -8.04 23.80
C VAL A 156 -9.51 -9.32 22.98
N THR A 157 -8.40 -10.06 22.87
CA THR A 157 -8.37 -11.34 22.14
C THR A 157 -9.26 -12.37 22.81
N GLN A 158 -9.15 -12.54 24.13
CA GLN A 158 -9.99 -13.45 24.90
C GLN A 158 -11.47 -13.12 24.75
N GLN A 159 -11.83 -11.83 24.86
CA GLN A 159 -13.22 -11.39 24.68
C GLN A 159 -13.74 -11.68 23.28
N GLN A 160 -12.96 -11.36 22.23
CA GLN A 160 -13.35 -11.64 20.85
C GLN A 160 -13.47 -13.15 20.59
N LEU A 161 -12.60 -13.98 21.16
CA LEU A 161 -12.70 -15.43 21.07
C LEU A 161 -13.97 -15.92 21.77
N GLN A 162 -14.24 -15.47 22.99
CA GLN A 162 -15.44 -15.86 23.73
C GLN A 162 -16.73 -15.50 22.99
N ASP A 163 -16.83 -14.26 22.50
CA ASP A 163 -18.01 -13.76 21.77
C ASP A 163 -18.23 -14.52 20.45
N ASN A 164 -17.15 -14.96 19.79
CA ASN A 164 -17.24 -15.61 18.49
C ASN A 164 -17.27 -17.13 18.55
N PHE A 165 -16.81 -17.76 19.63
CA PHE A 165 -16.75 -19.22 19.79
C PHE A 165 -17.95 -19.76 20.56
N SER A 166 -18.50 -18.99 21.48
CA SER A 166 -19.62 -19.45 22.32
C SER A 166 -20.82 -19.85 21.47
N GLY A 167 -21.20 -21.12 21.54
CA GLY A 167 -22.37 -21.67 20.84
C GLY A 167 -22.20 -21.90 19.33
N LYS A 168 -20.99 -21.75 18.77
CA LYS A 168 -20.73 -22.04 17.35
C LYS A 168 -19.94 -23.33 17.17
N SER A 169 -20.45 -24.24 16.34
CA SER A 169 -19.73 -25.47 15.94
C SER A 169 -18.70 -25.23 14.83
N VAL A 170 -18.83 -24.12 14.09
CA VAL A 170 -17.95 -23.73 12.99
C VAL A 170 -17.60 -22.26 13.13
N VAL A 171 -16.31 -21.94 12.99
CA VAL A 171 -15.80 -20.57 13.04
C VAL A 171 -14.94 -20.30 11.80
N GLU A 172 -15.25 -19.22 11.09
CA GLU A 172 -14.43 -18.75 9.98
C GLU A 172 -13.20 -18.01 10.52
N VAL A 173 -12.04 -18.66 10.43
CA VAL A 173 -10.79 -18.14 11.04
C VAL A 173 -10.32 -16.85 10.38
N TYR A 174 -10.44 -16.71 9.06
CA TYR A 174 -9.96 -15.52 8.34
C TYR A 174 -10.72 -14.23 8.74
N PRO A 175 -12.06 -14.18 8.69
CA PRO A 175 -12.82 -13.01 9.15
C PRO A 175 -12.57 -12.69 10.63
N LEU A 176 -12.45 -13.71 11.47
CA LEU A 176 -12.17 -13.52 12.89
C LEU A 176 -10.78 -12.92 13.13
N ALA A 177 -9.73 -13.53 12.58
CA ALA A 177 -8.36 -13.06 12.71
C ALA A 177 -8.24 -11.61 12.20
N LYS A 178 -8.85 -11.31 11.04
CA LYS A 178 -8.89 -9.95 10.50
C LYS A 178 -9.59 -8.97 11.45
N THR A 179 -10.73 -9.35 12.02
CA THR A 179 -11.48 -8.51 12.96
C THR A 179 -10.67 -8.23 14.22
N ILE A 180 -10.03 -9.25 14.80
CA ILE A 180 -9.16 -9.13 15.96
C ILE A 180 -7.99 -8.19 15.65
N THR A 181 -7.24 -8.46 14.57
CA THR A 181 -6.05 -7.66 14.21
C THR A 181 -6.40 -6.19 13.95
N LEU A 182 -7.46 -5.91 13.18
CA LEU A 182 -7.85 -4.53 12.88
C LEU A 182 -8.45 -3.80 14.10
N SER A 183 -9.16 -4.52 14.98
CA SER A 183 -9.66 -3.95 16.23
C SER A 183 -8.52 -3.56 17.16
N LEU A 184 -7.53 -4.44 17.31
CA LEU A 184 -6.31 -4.16 18.06
C LEU A 184 -5.54 -2.99 17.44
N ALA A 185 -5.43 -2.93 16.11
CA ALA A 185 -4.78 -1.81 15.43
C ALA A 185 -5.51 -0.48 15.70
N CYS A 186 -6.85 -0.44 15.68
CA CYS A 186 -7.61 0.77 16.00
C CYS A 186 -7.40 1.21 17.46
N GLN A 187 -7.33 0.27 18.41
CA GLN A 187 -7.05 0.57 19.81
C GLN A 187 -5.61 1.04 20.02
N PHE A 188 -4.65 0.36 19.41
CA PHE A 188 -3.22 0.60 19.56
C PHE A 188 -2.75 1.88 18.88
N PHE A 189 -3.11 2.06 17.60
CA PHE A 189 -2.69 3.22 16.83
C PHE A 189 -3.53 4.46 17.09
N LEU A 190 -4.85 4.31 17.27
CA LEU A 190 -5.79 5.44 17.33
C LEU A 190 -6.39 5.65 18.73
N GLY A 191 -6.20 4.72 19.68
CA GLY A 191 -6.81 4.81 21.01
C GLY A 191 -8.34 4.75 20.99
N ILE A 192 -8.96 4.13 19.98
CA ILE A 192 -10.42 4.03 19.86
C ILE A 192 -10.91 2.81 20.63
N ASN A 193 -11.82 3.00 21.59
CA ASN A 193 -12.36 1.91 22.42
C ASN A 193 -13.82 1.56 22.11
N ASN A 194 -14.52 2.41 21.35
CA ASN A 194 -15.93 2.20 21.02
C ASN A 194 -16.09 1.08 19.96
N PRO A 195 -16.77 -0.04 20.29
CA PRO A 195 -16.86 -1.20 19.39
C PRO A 195 -17.52 -0.89 18.04
N GLU A 196 -18.57 -0.07 18.02
CA GLU A 196 -19.27 0.28 16.77
C GLU A 196 -18.40 1.12 15.84
N ARG A 197 -17.63 2.07 16.40
CA ARG A 197 -16.68 2.90 15.66
C ARG A 197 -15.57 2.05 15.06
N ILE A 198 -15.06 1.07 15.81
CA ILE A 198 -14.09 0.08 15.33
C ILE A 198 -14.71 -0.73 14.20
N ALA A 199 -15.90 -1.30 14.38
CA ALA A 199 -16.57 -2.12 13.36
C ALA A 199 -16.77 -1.36 12.03
N ARG A 200 -17.14 -0.07 12.10
CA ARG A 200 -17.24 0.79 10.91
C ARG A 200 -15.89 0.97 10.21
N LEU A 201 -14.80 1.22 10.96
CA LEU A 201 -13.46 1.32 10.39
C LEU A 201 -13.01 0.00 9.75
N VAL A 202 -13.15 -1.12 10.46
CA VAL A 202 -12.82 -2.47 9.99
C VAL A 202 -13.49 -2.78 8.65
N LYS A 203 -14.76 -2.40 8.49
CA LYS A 203 -15.51 -2.59 7.24
C LYS A 203 -14.88 -1.85 6.04
N TYR A 204 -14.34 -0.65 6.24
CA TYR A 204 -13.71 0.11 5.16
C TYR A 204 -12.34 -0.45 4.73
N PHE A 205 -11.65 -1.19 5.60
CA PHE A 205 -10.33 -1.74 5.28
C PHE A 205 -10.36 -2.75 4.13
N ASP A 206 -11.44 -3.51 3.95
CA ASP A 206 -11.58 -4.44 2.83
C ASP A 206 -11.50 -3.72 1.50
N ASP A 207 -12.39 -2.75 1.29
CA ASP A 207 -12.48 -1.98 0.06
C ASP A 207 -11.16 -1.26 -0.25
N VAL A 208 -10.48 -0.71 0.77
CA VAL A 208 -9.16 -0.08 0.59
C VAL A 208 -8.09 -1.10 0.20
N THR A 209 -8.03 -2.25 0.87
CA THR A 209 -7.00 -3.28 0.65
C THR A 209 -7.05 -3.79 -0.79
N VAL A 210 -8.24 -4.11 -1.30
CA VAL A 210 -8.39 -4.54 -2.69
C VAL A 210 -8.19 -3.37 -3.67
N GLY A 211 -8.57 -2.16 -3.27
CA GLY A 211 -8.41 -0.94 -4.07
C GLY A 211 -6.97 -0.57 -4.38
N MET A 212 -6.04 -0.84 -3.45
CA MET A 212 -4.61 -0.52 -3.58
C MET A 212 -3.92 -1.20 -4.77
N HIS A 213 -4.49 -2.31 -5.25
CA HIS A 213 -3.95 -3.12 -6.36
C HIS A 213 -4.91 -3.18 -7.56
N SER A 214 -5.90 -2.29 -7.61
CA SER A 214 -6.93 -2.30 -8.66
C SER A 214 -6.60 -1.38 -9.84
N ILE A 215 -7.28 -1.57 -10.97
CA ILE A 215 -7.27 -0.60 -12.06
C ILE A 215 -7.96 0.68 -11.58
N MET A 216 -7.35 1.84 -11.81
CA MET A 216 -7.87 3.15 -11.36
C MET A 216 -9.08 3.66 -12.18
N LEU A 217 -10.13 2.85 -12.26
CA LEU A 217 -11.39 3.23 -12.90
C LEU A 217 -12.39 3.66 -11.82
N ASN A 218 -12.62 4.97 -11.69
CA ASN A 218 -13.48 5.52 -10.64
C ASN A 218 -14.95 5.66 -11.07
N VAL A 219 -15.60 4.54 -11.37
CA VAL A 219 -17.01 4.48 -11.82
C VAL A 219 -17.83 3.66 -10.82
N PRO A 220 -19.09 4.02 -10.51
CA PRO A 220 -19.93 3.24 -9.60
C PRO A 220 -19.93 1.74 -9.95
N GLY A 221 -19.71 0.90 -8.93
CA GLY A 221 -19.62 -0.56 -9.07
C GLY A 221 -18.19 -1.12 -9.17
N THR A 222 -17.19 -0.31 -9.54
CA THR A 222 -15.79 -0.78 -9.60
C THR A 222 -15.15 -0.91 -8.22
N ILE A 223 -14.09 -1.72 -8.14
CA ILE A 223 -13.28 -1.90 -6.93
C ILE A 223 -12.69 -0.54 -6.49
N PHE A 224 -12.08 0.20 -7.42
CA PHE A 224 -11.44 1.47 -7.11
C PHE A 224 -12.43 2.54 -6.63
N TYR A 225 -13.67 2.54 -7.14
CA TYR A 225 -14.71 3.46 -6.67
C TYR A 225 -15.10 3.20 -5.21
N ARG A 226 -15.31 1.94 -4.83
CA ARG A 226 -15.57 1.57 -3.43
C ARG A 226 -14.40 1.92 -2.53
N ALA A 227 -13.17 1.63 -2.97
CA ALA A 227 -11.95 1.98 -2.26
C ALA A 227 -11.81 3.48 -2.01
N ASN A 228 -12.14 4.32 -3.00
CA ASN A 228 -12.12 5.79 -2.85
C ASN A 228 -13.13 6.27 -1.80
N LYS A 229 -14.35 5.72 -1.81
CA LYS A 229 -15.36 6.03 -0.78
C LYS A 229 -14.90 5.59 0.61
N ALA A 230 -14.40 4.36 0.73
CA ALA A 230 -13.88 3.81 1.98
C ALA A 230 -12.70 4.65 2.53
N ALA A 231 -11.74 5.01 1.67
CA ALA A 231 -10.62 5.87 2.05
C ALA A 231 -11.08 7.28 2.46
N ALA A 232 -12.11 7.84 1.81
CA ALA A 232 -12.70 9.12 2.23
C ALA A 232 -13.35 9.02 3.62
N ALA A 233 -14.09 7.94 3.88
CA ALA A 233 -14.71 7.69 5.18
C ALA A 233 -13.66 7.49 6.30
N ILE A 234 -12.62 6.69 6.06
CA ILE A 234 -11.51 6.51 7.01
C ILE A 234 -10.82 7.84 7.32
N ARG A 235 -10.53 8.67 6.30
CA ARG A 235 -9.92 9.99 6.52
C ARG A 235 -10.79 10.90 7.37
N LYS A 236 -12.10 10.92 7.12
CA LYS A 236 -13.05 11.69 7.95
C LYS A 236 -13.02 11.24 9.40
N GLU A 237 -12.99 9.92 9.63
CA GLU A 237 -12.90 9.34 10.97
C GLU A 237 -11.58 9.70 11.66
N LEU A 238 -10.44 9.58 10.97
CA LEU A 238 -9.13 9.96 11.49
C LEU A 238 -9.07 11.44 11.90
N LEU A 239 -9.65 12.35 11.10
CA LEU A 239 -9.71 13.77 11.44
C LEU A 239 -10.55 14.02 12.70
N SER A 240 -11.64 13.29 12.90
CA SER A 240 -12.43 13.34 14.14
C SER A 240 -11.58 12.92 15.34
N VAL A 241 -10.91 11.76 15.25
CA VAL A 241 -10.05 11.25 16.32
C VAL A 241 -8.91 12.23 16.65
N ILE A 242 -8.27 12.82 15.63
CA ILE A 242 -7.22 13.82 15.83
C ILE A 242 -7.76 15.04 16.58
N THR A 243 -8.96 15.50 16.23
CA THR A 243 -9.59 16.66 16.89
C THR A 243 -9.91 16.36 18.35
N GLU A 244 -10.55 15.21 18.62
CA GLU A 244 -10.86 14.73 19.97
C GLU A 244 -9.59 14.63 20.83
N LYS A 245 -8.50 14.07 20.27
CA LYS A 245 -7.22 13.95 20.98
C LYS A 245 -6.58 15.30 21.27
N LYS A 246 -6.56 16.22 20.31
CA LYS A 246 -6.03 17.58 20.53
C LYS A 246 -6.78 18.30 21.65
N GLN A 247 -8.11 18.14 21.73
CA GLN A 247 -8.92 18.70 22.81
C GLN A 247 -8.61 18.05 24.16
N ALA A 248 -8.59 16.71 24.22
CA ALA A 248 -8.28 15.99 25.46
C ALA A 248 -6.88 16.34 26.00
N MET A 249 -5.90 16.49 25.11
CA MET A 249 -4.54 16.89 25.48
C MET A 249 -4.48 18.33 25.97
N ALA A 250 -5.26 19.25 25.39
CA ALA A 250 -5.38 20.61 25.90
C ALA A 250 -5.98 20.64 27.32
N SER A 251 -6.80 19.64 27.67
CA SER A 251 -7.33 19.43 29.02
C SER A 251 -6.41 18.60 29.95
N GLY A 252 -5.19 18.27 29.53
CA GLY A 252 -4.20 17.58 30.36
C GLY A 252 -4.22 16.06 30.30
N ALA A 253 -4.94 15.45 29.35
CA ALA A 253 -4.95 13.99 29.20
C ALA A 253 -3.56 13.43 28.82
N PRO A 254 -3.14 12.28 29.37
CA PRO A 254 -1.85 11.67 29.08
C PRO A 254 -1.79 11.11 27.65
N LEU A 255 -0.58 11.09 27.07
CA LEU A 255 -0.31 10.44 25.78
C LEU A 255 -0.28 8.92 25.97
N GLN A 256 -1.27 8.21 25.42
CA GLN A 256 -1.40 6.76 25.63
C GLN A 256 -1.31 5.92 24.35
N ASP A 257 -1.52 6.52 23.18
CA ASP A 257 -1.54 5.84 21.89
C ASP A 257 -0.60 6.49 20.87
N ILE A 258 -0.34 5.78 19.78
CA ILE A 258 0.63 6.21 18.77
C ILE A 258 0.22 7.52 18.11
N LEU A 259 -1.06 7.69 17.79
CA LEU A 259 -1.55 8.92 17.18
C LEU A 259 -1.33 10.13 18.10
N SER A 260 -1.56 9.98 19.41
CA SER A 260 -1.25 11.00 20.40
C SER A 260 0.24 11.38 20.37
N HIS A 261 1.14 10.41 20.28
CA HIS A 261 2.58 10.68 20.11
C HIS A 261 2.87 11.39 18.78
N MET A 262 2.26 10.96 17.67
CA MET A 262 2.46 11.55 16.35
C MET A 262 1.98 13.01 16.26
N ILE A 263 0.92 13.38 16.98
CA ILE A 263 0.41 14.75 17.04
C ILE A 263 1.44 15.71 17.65
N VAL A 264 2.26 15.24 18.61
CA VAL A 264 3.23 16.08 19.35
C VAL A 264 4.60 16.13 18.67
N ILE A 265 4.91 15.18 17.78
CA ILE A 265 6.19 15.17 17.06
C ILE A 265 6.30 16.45 16.22
N LYS A 266 7.35 17.22 16.53
CA LYS A 266 7.78 18.37 15.75
C LYS A 266 8.74 17.92 14.66
N ASP A 267 8.66 18.55 13.50
CA ASP A 267 9.67 18.38 12.46
C ASP A 267 11.04 18.95 12.90
N PRO A 268 12.13 18.69 12.16
CA PRO A 268 13.45 19.25 12.45
C PRO A 268 13.51 20.79 12.43
N SER A 269 12.50 21.45 11.85
CA SER A 269 12.34 22.91 11.85
C SER A 269 11.56 23.45 13.06
N GLY A 270 11.14 22.56 13.97
CA GLY A 270 10.39 22.90 15.18
C GLY A 270 8.88 23.06 14.97
N LYS A 271 8.36 22.79 13.77
CA LYS A 271 6.93 22.91 13.45
C LYS A 271 6.20 21.64 13.87
N ILE A 272 5.18 21.79 14.70
CA ILE A 272 4.23 20.70 14.98
C ILE A 272 3.49 20.40 13.68
N HIS A 273 3.21 19.13 13.36
CA HIS A 273 2.30 18.75 12.28
C HIS A 273 0.88 19.29 12.55
N ALA A 274 0.69 20.59 12.34
CA ALA A 274 -0.61 21.22 12.28
C ALA A 274 -1.21 20.82 10.93
N GLY A 275 -1.96 19.72 10.93
CA GLY A 275 -2.76 19.30 9.78
C GLY A 275 -3.59 20.47 9.25
N SER A 276 -3.26 20.90 8.03
CA SER A 276 -4.14 21.65 7.13
C SER A 276 -5.05 20.68 6.38
#